data_AF-A0A958PER1-F1
#
_entry.id   AF-A0A958PER1-F1
#
_cell.length_a   1.000
_cell.length_b   1.000
_cell.length_c   1.000
_cell.angle_alpha   90.00
_cell.angle_beta   90.00
_cell.angle_gamma   90.00
#
_symmetry.space_group_name_H-M   'P 1'
#
loop_
_entity.id
_entity.type
_entity.pdbx_description
1 polymer ?
#
loop_
_entity_poly.entity_id
_entity_poly.type
_entity_poly.pdbx_seq_one_letter_code
_entity_poly.pdbx_strand_id
1 'polypeptide(L)'
;HTVCDTQKEEIRRLKKHLLFEKTPNPLTGESGSRFNYLADHCKYTNTPGGCLELFLELKALSRDLDNVITDCRSEISGIGAIKSTIWKSLTLLTQLAWGTTPPQSYISKQGWLSTADLSLFCDFKRQAVSFYGKEEWDAFRENMFKTLPGATKLARAQAWEVMLLSVNCNSYR
;
A
#
# COMPACT_ATOMS: atom_id res chain seq x y z
N HIS A 1 18.34 25.60 0.13
CA HIS A 1 17.77 24.80 -0.95
C HIS A 1 18.76 23.70 -1.27
N THR A 2 18.49 22.48 -0.82
CA THR A 2 19.32 21.28 -0.99
C THR A 2 18.77 20.42 -2.14
N VAL A 3 19.52 19.38 -2.53
CA VAL A 3 19.01 18.37 -3.48
C VAL A 3 17.72 17.72 -2.96
N CYS A 4 17.61 17.54 -1.65
CA CYS A 4 16.43 16.93 -1.03
C CYS A 4 15.21 17.86 -1.06
N ASP A 5 15.41 19.18 -0.88
CA ASP A 5 14.35 20.17 -1.09
C ASP A 5 13.78 20.05 -2.52
N THR A 6 14.66 19.96 -3.53
CA THR A 6 14.25 19.80 -4.93
C THR A 6 13.48 18.49 -5.16
N GLN A 7 13.96 17.35 -4.65
CA GLN A 7 13.24 16.06 -4.80
C GLN A 7 11.88 16.07 -4.11
N LYS A 8 11.79 16.72 -2.95
CA LYS A 8 10.56 16.87 -2.19
C LYS A 8 9.53 17.72 -2.94
N GLU A 9 9.97 18.83 -3.50
CA GLU A 9 9.13 19.69 -4.35
C GLU A 9 8.66 18.95 -5.60
N GLU A 10 9.54 18.19 -6.24
CA GLU A 10 9.22 17.42 -7.43
C GLU A 10 8.19 16.32 -7.15
N ILE A 11 8.34 15.56 -6.05
CA ILE A 11 7.33 14.56 -5.66
C ILE A 11 5.99 15.23 -5.35
N ARG A 12 5.98 16.38 -4.68
CA ARG A 12 4.75 17.14 -4.42
C ARG A 12 4.09 17.60 -5.72
N ARG A 13 4.88 18.02 -6.70
CA ARG A 13 4.40 18.43 -8.02
C ARG A 13 3.81 17.24 -8.79
N LEU A 14 4.57 16.15 -8.92
CA LEU A 14 4.17 14.94 -9.64
C LEU A 14 2.94 14.26 -9.02
N LYS A 15 2.82 14.32 -7.68
CA LYS A 15 1.73 13.67 -6.94
C LYS A 15 0.67 14.63 -6.43
N LYS A 16 0.65 15.87 -6.94
CA LYS A 16 -0.32 16.90 -6.55
C LYS A 16 -1.74 16.37 -6.60
N HIS A 17 -2.17 15.87 -7.75
CA HIS A 17 -3.53 15.37 -7.96
C HIS A 17 -3.83 14.09 -7.17
N LEU A 18 -2.83 13.21 -7.00
CA LEU A 18 -3.03 11.94 -6.30
C LEU A 18 -3.16 12.12 -4.78
N LEU A 19 -2.28 12.93 -4.18
CA LEU A 19 -2.03 12.94 -2.74
C LEU A 19 -2.41 14.24 -2.02
N PHE A 20 -2.36 15.39 -2.71
CA PHE A 20 -2.39 16.70 -2.04
C PHE A 20 -3.62 17.53 -2.38
N GLU A 21 -4.13 17.43 -3.60
CA GLU A 21 -5.36 18.11 -4.01
C GLU A 21 -6.57 17.45 -3.37
N LYS A 22 -7.45 18.26 -2.79
CA LYS A 22 -8.67 17.79 -2.16
C LYS A 22 -9.84 17.98 -3.13
N THR A 23 -10.54 16.89 -3.39
CA THR A 23 -11.77 16.87 -4.17
C THR A 23 -12.87 16.21 -3.36
N PRO A 24 -14.15 16.62 -3.51
CA PRO A 24 -15.26 15.89 -2.91
C PRO A 24 -15.28 14.44 -3.40
N ASN A 25 -15.35 13.48 -2.49
CA ASN A 25 -15.53 12.07 -2.81
C ASN A 25 -17.04 11.82 -3.05
N PRO A 26 -17.48 11.43 -4.26
CA PRO A 26 -18.89 11.17 -4.54
C PRO A 26 -19.49 10.02 -3.73
N LEU A 27 -18.66 9.11 -3.22
CA LEU A 27 -19.09 7.93 -2.46
C LEU A 27 -19.33 8.22 -0.98
N THR A 28 -18.52 9.12 -0.38
CA THR A 28 -18.58 9.42 1.06
C THR A 28 -19.11 10.82 1.36
N GLY A 29 -19.13 11.72 0.38
CA GLY A 29 -19.39 13.14 0.55
C GLY A 29 -18.24 13.93 1.20
N GLU A 30 -17.20 13.25 1.68
CA GLU A 30 -16.05 13.88 2.34
C GLU A 30 -15.03 14.41 1.32
N SER A 31 -14.41 15.55 1.62
CA SER A 31 -13.30 16.06 0.81
C SER A 31 -12.01 15.31 1.15
N GLY A 32 -11.42 14.66 0.15
CA GLY A 32 -10.20 13.85 0.30
C GLY A 32 -9.29 13.95 -0.92
N SER A 33 -8.12 13.31 -0.84
CA SER A 33 -7.26 13.17 -2.02
C SER A 33 -7.84 12.18 -3.02
N ARG A 34 -7.41 12.25 -4.29
CA ARG A 34 -7.76 11.24 -5.30
C ARG A 34 -7.44 9.82 -4.84
N PHE A 35 -6.32 9.64 -4.12
CA PHE A 35 -5.99 8.35 -3.51
C PHE A 35 -7.10 7.83 -2.58
N ASN A 36 -7.67 8.67 -1.71
CA ASN A 36 -8.75 8.24 -0.82
C ASN A 36 -10.00 7.83 -1.63
N TYR A 37 -10.39 8.64 -2.62
CA TYR A 37 -11.49 8.29 -3.52
C TYR A 37 -11.28 6.94 -4.23
N LEU A 38 -10.10 6.74 -4.84
CA LEU A 38 -9.78 5.50 -5.55
C LEU A 38 -9.70 4.29 -4.60
N ALA A 39 -9.21 4.48 -3.37
CA ALA A 39 -9.20 3.45 -2.35
C ALA A 39 -10.62 3.07 -1.91
N ASP A 40 -11.50 4.05 -1.71
CA ASP A 40 -12.89 3.81 -1.34
C ASP A 40 -13.67 3.16 -2.49
N HIS A 41 -13.44 3.60 -3.72
CA HIS A 41 -14.03 3.00 -4.93
C HIS A 41 -13.60 1.54 -5.11
N CYS A 42 -12.31 1.24 -4.94
CA CYS A 42 -11.78 -0.13 -4.98
C CYS A 42 -12.46 -1.03 -3.93
N LYS A 43 -12.62 -0.55 -2.69
CA LYS A 43 -13.35 -1.28 -1.64
C LYS A 43 -14.83 -1.45 -1.94
N TYR A 44 -15.48 -0.39 -2.43
CA TYR A 44 -16.92 -0.37 -2.71
C TYR A 44 -17.29 -1.33 -3.84
N THR A 45 -16.53 -1.30 -4.92
CA THR A 45 -16.78 -2.16 -6.09
C THR A 45 -16.46 -3.63 -5.80
N ASN A 46 -15.46 -3.90 -4.97
CA ASN A 46 -15.09 -5.25 -4.51
C ASN A 46 -14.97 -6.28 -5.65
N THR A 47 -14.42 -5.85 -6.79
CA THR A 47 -14.16 -6.70 -7.97
C THR A 47 -12.71 -6.53 -8.43
N PRO A 48 -12.13 -7.53 -9.12
CA PRO A 48 -10.76 -7.43 -9.62
C PRO A 48 -10.50 -6.19 -10.49
N GLY A 49 -11.48 -5.75 -11.27
CA GLY A 49 -11.36 -4.55 -12.12
C GLY A 49 -11.51 -3.22 -11.36
N GLY A 50 -12.19 -3.22 -10.20
CA GLY A 50 -12.53 -2.00 -9.46
C GLY A 50 -11.33 -1.25 -8.86
N CYS A 51 -10.19 -1.94 -8.73
CA CYS A 51 -8.95 -1.39 -8.17
C CYS A 51 -7.91 -1.02 -9.24
N LEU A 52 -8.21 -1.22 -10.53
CA LEU A 52 -7.25 -1.04 -11.62
C LEU A 52 -6.64 0.37 -11.62
N GLU A 53 -7.48 1.39 -11.58
CA GLU A 53 -7.04 2.79 -11.62
C GLU A 53 -6.18 3.14 -10.40
N LEU A 54 -6.58 2.70 -9.22
CA LEU A 54 -5.77 2.85 -8.00
C LEU A 54 -4.39 2.21 -8.17
N PHE A 55 -4.32 0.99 -8.70
CA PHE A 55 -3.06 0.28 -8.84
C PHE A 55 -2.14 0.93 -9.88
N LEU A 56 -2.69 1.56 -10.92
CA LEU A 56 -1.89 2.35 -11.88
C LEU A 56 -1.25 3.57 -11.21
N GLU A 57 -2.04 4.33 -10.45
CA GLU A 57 -1.55 5.50 -9.69
C GLU A 57 -0.51 5.10 -8.64
N LEU A 58 -0.74 3.98 -7.95
CA LEU A 58 0.19 3.44 -6.97
C LEU A 58 1.49 2.93 -7.59
N LYS A 59 1.43 2.30 -8.78
CA LYS A 59 2.63 1.92 -9.55
C LYS A 59 3.44 3.16 -9.94
N ALA A 60 2.79 4.21 -10.40
CA ALA A 60 3.46 5.47 -10.70
C ALA A 60 4.07 6.11 -9.45
N LEU A 61 3.37 6.09 -8.32
CA LEU A 61 3.90 6.56 -7.04
C LEU A 61 5.13 5.75 -6.61
N SER A 62 5.04 4.42 -6.65
CA SER A 62 6.13 3.55 -6.25
C SER A 62 7.40 3.81 -7.07
N ARG A 63 7.29 3.96 -8.40
CA ARG A 63 8.44 4.31 -9.27
C ARG A 63 9.09 5.63 -8.88
N ASP A 64 8.29 6.66 -8.58
CA ASP A 64 8.83 7.96 -8.18
C ASP A 64 9.52 7.91 -6.81
N LEU A 65 9.03 7.07 -5.90
CA LEU A 65 9.67 6.85 -4.59
C LEU A 65 10.97 6.03 -4.70
N ASP A 66 11.05 5.09 -5.64
CA ASP A 66 12.27 4.31 -5.88
C ASP A 66 13.40 5.18 -6.46
N ASN A 67 13.06 6.27 -7.16
CA ASN A 67 14.01 7.24 -7.71
C ASN A 67 14.53 8.25 -6.66
N VAL A 68 14.01 8.23 -5.42
CA VAL A 68 14.50 9.08 -4.33
C VAL A 68 15.89 8.61 -3.90
N ILE A 69 16.84 9.55 -3.89
CA ILE A 69 18.21 9.23 -3.43
C ILE A 69 18.20 8.92 -1.94
N THR A 70 19.02 7.97 -1.53
CA THR A 70 19.02 7.42 -0.16
C THR A 70 19.08 8.51 0.91
N ASP A 71 19.90 9.53 0.71
CA ASP A 71 20.11 10.63 1.66
C ASP A 71 18.86 11.51 1.86
N CYS A 72 17.96 11.56 0.88
CA CYS A 72 16.73 12.35 0.95
C CYS A 72 15.53 11.57 1.48
N ARG A 73 15.67 10.26 1.74
CA ARG A 73 14.55 9.41 2.16
C ARG A 73 13.93 9.87 3.48
N SER A 74 14.71 10.42 4.41
CA SER A 74 14.20 10.96 5.68
C SER A 74 13.28 12.18 5.48
N GLU A 75 13.60 13.05 4.52
CA GLU A 75 12.78 14.21 4.21
C GLU A 75 11.48 13.82 3.48
N ILE A 76 11.57 12.85 2.57
CA ILE A 76 10.41 12.32 1.85
C ILE A 76 9.50 11.53 2.81
N SER A 77 10.08 10.71 3.70
CA SER A 77 9.33 9.90 4.65
C SER A 77 8.57 10.77 5.67
N GLY A 78 9.07 11.98 5.94
CA GLY A 78 8.40 13.01 6.73
C GLY A 78 7.16 13.63 6.06
N ILE A 79 6.88 13.37 4.78
CA ILE A 79 5.64 13.81 4.14
C ILE A 79 4.50 12.89 4.59
N GLY A 80 3.63 13.41 5.47
CA GLY A 80 2.51 12.64 6.03
C GLY A 80 1.58 12.01 4.98
N ALA A 81 1.37 12.66 3.83
CA ALA A 81 0.57 12.09 2.73
C ALA A 81 1.22 10.83 2.13
N ILE A 82 2.54 10.84 1.93
CA ILE A 82 3.29 9.68 1.41
C ILE A 82 3.25 8.55 2.44
N LYS A 83 3.55 8.85 3.71
CA LYS A 83 3.48 7.86 4.81
C LYS A 83 2.10 7.20 4.86
N SER A 84 1.04 8.01 4.88
CA SER A 84 -0.34 7.55 4.91
C SER A 84 -0.66 6.65 3.71
N THR A 85 -0.27 7.06 2.50
CA THR A 85 -0.54 6.29 1.28
C THR A 85 0.20 4.96 1.23
N ILE A 86 1.48 4.91 1.62
CA ILE A 86 2.25 3.65 1.67
C ILE A 86 1.54 2.64 2.59
N TRP A 87 1.26 3.04 3.83
CA TRP A 87 0.64 2.14 4.81
C TRP A 87 -0.79 1.76 4.43
N LYS A 88 -1.60 2.70 3.95
CA LYS A 88 -2.97 2.41 3.48
C LYS A 88 -2.96 1.47 2.27
N SER A 89 -2.00 1.60 1.36
CA SER A 89 -1.85 0.71 0.19
C SER A 89 -1.48 -0.71 0.63
N LEU A 90 -0.53 -0.85 1.56
CA LEU A 90 -0.16 -2.15 2.14
C LEU A 90 -1.34 -2.80 2.86
N THR A 91 -2.10 -2.03 3.66
CA THR A 91 -3.33 -2.51 4.30
C THR A 91 -4.34 -2.98 3.26
N LEU A 92 -4.61 -2.17 2.25
CA LEU A 92 -5.62 -2.47 1.22
C LEU A 92 -5.24 -3.73 0.42
N LEU A 93 -4.01 -3.82 -0.09
CA LEU A 93 -3.54 -4.99 -0.83
C LEU A 93 -3.63 -6.27 0.04
N THR A 94 -3.25 -6.16 1.31
CA THR A 94 -3.34 -7.28 2.26
C THR A 94 -4.80 -7.68 2.51
N GLN A 95 -5.72 -6.72 2.65
CA GLN A 95 -7.14 -6.99 2.85
C GLN A 95 -7.80 -7.59 1.60
N LEU A 96 -7.43 -7.12 0.40
CA LEU A 96 -7.92 -7.68 -0.86
C LEU A 96 -7.47 -9.13 -1.06
N ALA A 97 -6.20 -9.42 -0.76
CA ALA A 97 -5.67 -10.78 -0.78
C ALA A 97 -6.30 -11.69 0.29
N TRP A 98 -6.71 -11.12 1.42
CA TRP A 98 -7.36 -11.85 2.51
C TRP A 98 -8.83 -12.14 2.22
N GLY A 99 -9.58 -11.17 1.71
CA GLY A 99 -11.03 -11.26 1.52
C GLY A 99 -11.83 -11.14 2.82
N THR A 100 -13.08 -11.60 2.78
CA THR A 100 -14.00 -11.57 3.94
C THR A 100 -13.78 -12.71 4.93
N THR A 101 -13.14 -13.79 4.48
CA THR A 101 -12.76 -14.97 5.27
C THR A 101 -11.32 -15.35 4.96
N PRO A 102 -10.57 -15.95 5.90
CA PRO A 102 -9.19 -16.34 5.65
C PRO A 102 -9.09 -17.25 4.40
N PRO A 103 -8.10 -17.02 3.50
CA PRO A 103 -7.90 -17.87 2.34
C PRO A 103 -7.65 -19.33 2.78
N GLN A 104 -8.29 -20.28 2.11
CA GLN A 104 -8.17 -21.70 2.46
C GLN A 104 -6.82 -22.32 2.05
N SER A 105 -6.08 -21.66 1.16
CA SER A 105 -4.81 -22.12 0.63
C SER A 105 -3.90 -20.96 0.21
N TYR A 106 -2.61 -21.25 0.05
CA TYR A 106 -1.64 -20.32 -0.50
C TYR A 106 -2.03 -19.81 -1.90
N ILE A 107 -2.60 -20.66 -2.76
CA ILE A 107 -3.02 -20.27 -4.12
C ILE A 107 -4.20 -19.30 -4.04
N SER A 108 -5.17 -19.56 -3.16
CA SER A 108 -6.33 -18.66 -2.99
C SER A 108 -5.95 -17.26 -2.49
N LYS A 109 -4.83 -17.09 -1.77
CA LYS A 109 -4.38 -15.78 -1.29
C LYS A 109 -3.93 -14.83 -2.42
N GLN A 110 -3.55 -15.39 -3.57
CA GLN A 110 -3.16 -14.63 -4.76
C GLN A 110 -4.33 -14.48 -5.74
N GLY A 111 -5.47 -15.16 -5.53
CA GLY A 111 -6.55 -15.22 -6.52
C GLY A 111 -7.17 -13.87 -6.91
N TRP A 112 -6.96 -12.83 -6.08
CA TRP A 112 -7.42 -11.47 -6.34
C TRP A 112 -6.32 -10.54 -6.88
N LEU A 113 -5.05 -10.94 -6.81
CA LEU A 113 -3.90 -10.11 -7.17
C LEU A 113 -3.13 -10.76 -8.32
N SER A 114 -2.94 -10.01 -9.40
CA SER A 114 -2.05 -10.46 -10.49
C SER A 114 -0.58 -10.44 -10.04
N THR A 115 0.30 -11.05 -10.82
CA THR A 115 1.77 -10.94 -10.62
C THR A 115 2.24 -9.49 -10.53
N ALA A 116 1.63 -8.58 -11.31
CA ALA A 116 1.97 -7.16 -11.28
C ALA A 116 1.55 -6.48 -9.97
N ASP A 117 0.49 -6.96 -9.32
CA ASP A 117 -0.01 -6.40 -8.06
C ASP A 117 0.78 -6.96 -6.87
N LEU A 118 1.27 -8.21 -6.97
CA LEU A 118 2.25 -8.77 -6.05
C LEU A 118 3.58 -8.01 -6.11
N SER A 119 4.05 -7.64 -7.32
CA SER A 119 5.21 -6.76 -7.49
C SER A 119 4.98 -5.42 -6.80
N LEU A 120 3.82 -4.78 -7.06
CA LEU A 120 3.47 -3.52 -6.42
C LEU A 120 3.47 -3.60 -4.89
N PHE A 121 2.89 -4.66 -4.31
CA PHE A 121 2.95 -4.92 -2.88
C PHE A 121 4.40 -5.00 -2.38
N CYS A 122 5.24 -5.71 -3.11
CA CYS A 122 6.65 -5.88 -2.78
C CYS A 122 7.44 -4.58 -2.88
N ASP A 123 7.14 -3.72 -3.85
CA ASP A 123 7.74 -2.40 -3.98
C ASP A 123 7.40 -1.55 -2.74
N PHE A 124 6.13 -1.47 -2.36
CA PHE A 124 5.72 -0.75 -1.15
C PHE A 124 6.27 -1.35 0.14
N LYS A 125 6.40 -2.67 0.25
CA LYS A 125 7.03 -3.32 1.41
C LYS A 125 8.49 -2.88 1.54
N ARG A 126 9.24 -2.87 0.42
CA ARG A 126 10.64 -2.40 0.42
C ARG A 126 10.72 -0.91 0.77
N GLN A 127 9.84 -0.10 0.20
CA GLN A 127 9.77 1.34 0.50
C GLN A 127 9.43 1.60 1.97
N ALA A 128 8.48 0.86 2.54
CA ALA A 128 8.11 0.99 3.95
C ALA A 128 9.29 0.67 4.88
N VAL A 129 9.98 -0.45 4.63
CA VAL A 129 11.18 -0.83 5.42
C VAL A 129 12.32 0.17 5.20
N SER A 130 12.51 0.64 3.98
CA SER A 130 13.56 1.59 3.60
C SER A 130 13.35 2.98 4.24
N PHE A 131 12.10 3.47 4.29
CA PHE A 131 11.77 4.82 4.75
C PHE A 131 11.51 4.89 6.25
N TYR A 132 10.93 3.82 6.82
CA TYR A 132 10.42 3.81 8.19
C TYR A 132 11.06 2.74 9.09
N GLY A 133 11.94 1.91 8.52
CA GLY A 133 12.66 0.88 9.25
C GLY A 133 11.87 -0.41 9.46
N LYS A 134 12.59 -1.43 9.93
CA LYS A 134 12.03 -2.77 10.18
C LYS A 134 11.04 -2.79 11.34
N GLU A 135 11.23 -1.93 12.34
CA GLU A 135 10.37 -1.86 13.53
C GLU A 135 8.94 -1.40 13.19
N GLU A 136 8.78 -0.32 12.40
CA GLU A 136 7.46 0.11 11.95
C GLU A 136 6.78 -0.97 11.07
N TRP A 137 7.56 -1.66 10.22
CA TRP A 137 7.06 -2.79 9.44
C TRP A 137 6.58 -3.96 10.31
N ASP A 138 7.35 -4.34 11.33
CA ASP A 138 6.98 -5.41 12.25
C ASP A 138 5.71 -5.01 13.04
N ALA A 139 5.61 -3.77 13.51
CA ALA A 139 4.41 -3.26 14.19
C ALA A 139 3.17 -3.28 13.27
N PHE A 140 3.33 -2.84 12.01
CA PHE A 140 2.28 -2.96 11.00
C PHE A 140 1.84 -4.41 10.80
N ARG A 141 2.79 -5.35 10.67
CA ARG A 141 2.49 -6.78 10.53
C ARG A 141 1.69 -7.29 11.72
N GLU A 142 2.10 -6.99 12.95
CA GLU A 142 1.37 -7.40 14.15
C GLU A 142 -0.03 -6.82 14.21
N ASN A 143 -0.21 -5.58 13.73
CA ASN A 143 -1.54 -4.97 13.65
C ASN A 143 -2.44 -5.68 12.64
N MET A 144 -1.90 -6.17 11.52
CA MET A 144 -2.69 -6.91 10.52
C MET A 144 -3.26 -8.23 11.08
N PHE A 145 -2.54 -8.93 11.97
CA PHE A 145 -3.08 -10.11 12.67
C PHE A 145 -4.30 -9.81 13.54
N LYS A 146 -4.43 -8.57 14.03
CA LYS A 146 -5.55 -8.16 14.90
C LYS A 146 -6.74 -7.63 14.12
N THR A 147 -6.49 -7.06 12.93
CA THR A 147 -7.50 -6.32 12.17
C THR A 147 -8.12 -7.13 11.04
N LEU A 148 -7.46 -8.19 10.57
CA LEU A 148 -8.00 -9.02 9.50
C LEU A 148 -9.15 -9.91 10.00
N PRO A 149 -10.29 -9.97 9.27
CA PRO A 149 -11.44 -10.78 9.66
C PRO A 149 -11.09 -12.25 9.86
N GLY A 150 -11.40 -12.79 11.05
CA GLY A 150 -11.17 -14.19 11.38
C GLY A 150 -9.71 -14.60 11.64
N ALA A 151 -8.74 -13.69 11.50
CA ALA A 151 -7.32 -14.01 11.73
C ALA A 151 -7.05 -14.45 13.18
N THR A 152 -7.75 -13.86 14.16
CA THR A 152 -7.64 -14.21 15.58
C THR A 152 -8.18 -15.60 15.92
N LYS A 153 -8.95 -16.22 15.01
CA LYS A 153 -9.48 -17.58 15.17
C LYS A 153 -8.50 -18.65 14.66
N LEU A 154 -7.44 -18.24 13.97
CA LEU A 154 -6.42 -19.14 13.43
C LEU A 154 -5.21 -19.16 14.35
N ALA A 155 -4.48 -20.29 14.34
CA ALA A 155 -3.13 -20.29 14.88
C ALA A 155 -2.28 -19.29 14.10
N ARG A 156 -1.39 -18.57 14.79
CA ARG A 156 -0.56 -17.52 14.20
C ARG A 156 0.22 -18.02 12.97
N ALA A 157 0.80 -19.22 13.04
CA ALA A 157 1.55 -19.82 11.95
C ALA A 157 0.66 -20.04 10.71
N GLN A 158 -0.55 -20.59 10.90
CA GLN A 158 -1.52 -20.79 9.83
C GLN A 158 -1.95 -19.47 9.19
N ALA A 159 -2.28 -18.46 10.02
CA ALA A 159 -2.64 -17.14 9.52
C ALA A 159 -1.49 -16.52 8.71
N TRP A 160 -0.25 -16.66 9.17
CA TRP A 160 0.93 -16.15 8.47
C TRP A 160 1.09 -16.74 7.06
N GLU A 161 0.92 -18.05 6.89
CA GLU A 161 1.10 -18.72 5.60
C GLU A 161 0.15 -18.19 4.52
N VAL A 162 -1.09 -17.88 4.92
CA VAL A 162 -2.14 -17.39 4.03
C VAL A 162 -2.23 -15.86 3.95
N MET A 163 -1.48 -15.12 4.76
CA MET A 163 -1.36 -13.66 4.62
C MET A 163 -0.52 -13.26 3.39
N LEU A 164 -0.85 -12.12 2.80
CA LEU A 164 -0.02 -11.49 1.77
C LEU A 164 1.37 -11.10 2.31
N LEU A 165 1.44 -10.74 3.60
CA LEU A 165 2.67 -10.28 4.26
C LEU A 165 3.81 -11.31 4.25
N SER A 166 3.48 -12.60 4.13
CA SER A 166 4.45 -13.70 4.04
C SER A 166 5.02 -13.93 2.64
N VAL A 167 4.57 -13.19 1.63
CA VAL A 167 5.13 -13.28 0.27
C VAL A 167 6.62 -12.96 0.27
N ASN A 168 7.39 -13.84 -0.39
CA ASN A 168 8.81 -13.65 -0.63
C ASN A 168 9.01 -12.67 -1.78
N CYS A 169 9.30 -11.42 -1.44
CA CYS A 169 9.48 -10.34 -2.40
C CYS A 169 10.79 -10.39 -3.20
N ASN A 170 11.67 -11.38 -2.96
CA ASN A 170 12.84 -11.58 -3.81
C ASN A 170 12.46 -12.18 -5.17
N SER A 171 11.30 -12.83 -5.29
CA SER A 171 10.78 -13.38 -6.54
C SER A 171 10.08 -12.36 -7.44
N TYR A 172 9.94 -11.11 -6.99
CA TYR A 172 9.17 -10.05 -7.67
C TYR A 172 10.02 -8.77 -7.79
N ARG A 173 11.18 -8.89 -8.44
CA ARG A 173 12.10 -7.78 -8.73
C ARG A 173 12.20 -7.56 -10.23
#